data_AF-A0A255T348-F1
#
_entry.id   AF-A0A255T348-F1
#
_cell.length_a   1.000
_cell.length_b   1.000
_cell.length_c   1.000
_cell.angle_alpha   90.00
_cell.angle_beta   90.00
_cell.angle_gamma   90.00
#
_symmetry.space_group_name_H-M   'P 1'
#
loop_
_entity.id
_entity.type
_entity.pdbx_description
1 polymer ?
#
loop_
_entity_poly.entity_id
_entity_poly.type
_entity_poly.pdbx_seq_one_letter_code
_entity_poly.pdbx_strand_id
1 'polypeptide(L)'
;MEVIQTNIPGILIIEPGVFKDSRGYFFESFSQREFDQKVTPILGHSINFVHDNESMSSYGVMRGLHYQRMPYTQSKLVRCVKGAVLDVAVDIRKGSPTFGQHVSCLLTGRDEEGVKIAEEFAKESAIKNLL
;
A
#
# COMPACT_ATOMS: atom_id res chain seq x y z
N MET A 1 10.60 -4.52 -7.36
CA MET A 1 9.46 -4.53 -6.41
C MET A 1 9.56 -5.79 -5.58
N GLU A 2 9.64 -5.62 -4.27
CA GLU A 2 9.58 -6.68 -3.25
C GLU A 2 8.17 -6.71 -2.65
N VAL A 3 7.64 -7.91 -2.41
CA VAL A 3 6.29 -8.12 -1.87
C VAL A 3 6.38 -8.87 -0.56
N ILE A 4 6.00 -8.18 0.53
CA ILE A 4 6.10 -8.67 1.89
C ILE A 4 4.69 -9.05 2.37
N GLN A 5 4.52 -10.33 2.71
CA GLN A 5 3.28 -10.82 3.31
C GLN A 5 3.19 -10.38 4.77
N THR A 6 1.97 -10.05 5.21
CA THR A 6 1.70 -9.70 6.59
C THR A 6 1.07 -10.89 7.33
N ASN A 7 0.84 -10.75 8.64
CA ASN A 7 0.11 -11.74 9.42
C ASN A 7 -1.36 -11.85 9.02
N ILE A 8 -1.91 -10.90 8.25
CA ILE A 8 -3.29 -10.94 7.76
C ILE A 8 -3.30 -11.32 6.27
N PRO A 9 -3.81 -12.51 5.90
CA PRO A 9 -3.86 -12.93 4.50
C PRO A 9 -4.64 -11.93 3.64
N GLY A 10 -4.05 -11.50 2.53
CA GLY A 10 -4.63 -10.50 1.63
C GLY A 10 -4.20 -9.06 1.88
N ILE A 11 -3.47 -8.79 2.98
CA ILE A 11 -2.78 -7.51 3.19
C ILE A 11 -1.29 -7.71 2.88
N LEU A 12 -0.79 -6.93 1.93
CA LEU A 12 0.59 -6.98 1.46
C LEU A 12 1.24 -5.62 1.59
N ILE A 13 2.53 -5.61 1.95
CA ILE A 13 3.41 -4.45 1.89
C ILE A 13 4.28 -4.60 0.64
N ILE A 14 4.41 -3.53 -0.13
CA ILE A 14 5.15 -3.50 -1.38
C ILE A 14 6.25 -2.43 -1.27
N GLU A 15 7.48 -2.87 -1.54
CA GLU A 15 8.65 -2.00 -1.58
C GLU A 15 9.16 -1.92 -3.02
N PRO A 16 9.15 -0.75 -3.67
CA PRO A 16 9.62 -0.62 -5.04
C PRO A 16 11.14 -0.60 -5.09
N GLY A 17 11.68 -0.98 -6.25
CA GLY A 17 13.10 -0.82 -6.53
C GLY A 17 13.36 0.63 -6.91
N VAL A 18 14.08 1.36 -6.06
CA VAL A 18 14.40 2.78 -6.30
C VAL A 18 15.80 2.91 -6.88
N PHE A 19 15.88 3.40 -8.11
CA PHE A 19 17.13 3.69 -8.80
C PHE A 19 17.50 5.16 -8.55
N LYS A 20 18.73 5.41 -8.10
CA LYS A 20 19.20 6.77 -7.79
C LYS A 20 20.39 7.14 -8.64
N ASP A 21 20.46 8.40 -9.05
CA ASP A 21 21.62 9.00 -9.71
C ASP A 21 21.73 10.49 -9.39
N SER A 22 22.67 11.19 -10.00
CA SER A 22 22.94 12.61 -9.74
C SER A 22 21.77 13.55 -10.08
N ARG A 23 20.77 13.10 -10.84
CA ARG A 23 19.57 13.88 -11.21
C ARG A 23 18.44 13.70 -10.19
N GLY A 24 18.52 12.69 -9.33
CA GLY A 24 17.48 12.33 -8.37
C GLY A 24 17.23 10.82 -8.32
N TYR A 25 15.97 10.42 -8.42
CA TYR A 25 15.59 9.02 -8.37
C TYR A 25 14.51 8.68 -9.42
N PHE A 26 14.46 7.41 -9.77
CA PHE A 26 13.45 6.84 -10.65
C PHE A 26 13.01 5.50 -10.07
N PHE A 27 11.71 5.21 -10.15
CA PHE A 27 11.17 3.89 -9.85
C PHE A 27 9.85 3.68 -10.58
N GLU A 28 9.52 2.41 -10.80
CA GLU A 28 8.22 2.02 -11.30
C GLU A 28 7.24 1.91 -10.13
N SER A 29 6.33 2.89 -10.01
CA SER A 29 5.34 2.93 -8.93
C SER A 29 4.25 1.85 -9.05
N PHE A 30 4.05 1.34 -10.26
CA PHE A 30 3.14 0.24 -10.54
C PHE A 30 3.57 -0.49 -11.81
N SER A 31 3.46 -1.82 -11.79
CA SER A 31 3.66 -2.70 -12.94
C SER A 31 2.60 -3.80 -12.94
N GLN A 32 1.72 -3.84 -13.93
CA GLN A 32 0.77 -4.97 -14.03
C GLN A 32 1.54 -6.29 -14.15
N ARG A 33 2.64 -6.31 -14.91
CA ARG A 33 3.49 -7.50 -15.06
C ARG A 33 4.05 -7.99 -13.73
N GLU A 34 4.61 -7.09 -12.90
CA GLU A 34 5.15 -7.51 -11.59
C GLU A 34 4.03 -7.95 -10.64
N PHE A 35 2.84 -7.34 -10.71
CA PHE A 35 1.69 -7.76 -9.93
C PHE A 35 1.22 -9.17 -10.33
N ASP A 36 1.10 -9.43 -11.63
CA ASP A 36 0.71 -10.74 -12.13
C ASP A 36 1.74 -11.82 -11.74
N GLN A 37 3.03 -11.47 -11.72
CA GLN A 37 4.10 -12.41 -11.36
C GLN A 37 4.25 -12.62 -9.86
N LYS A 38 4.05 -11.59 -9.02
CA LYS A 38 4.42 -11.62 -7.59
C LYS A 38 3.25 -11.51 -6.63
N VAL A 39 2.17 -10.83 -7.01
CA VAL A 39 1.00 -10.60 -6.16
C VAL A 39 -0.09 -11.64 -6.43
N THR A 40 -0.41 -11.90 -7.70
CA THR A 40 -1.45 -12.86 -8.09
C THR A 40 -1.26 -14.26 -7.49
N PRO A 41 -0.03 -14.84 -7.44
CA PRO A 41 0.17 -16.14 -6.81
C PRO A 41 -0.12 -16.15 -5.29
N ILE A 42 0.04 -15.01 -4.61
CA ILE A 42 -0.22 -14.87 -3.17
C ILE A 42 -1.72 -14.70 -2.91
N LEU A 43 -2.40 -13.90 -3.74
CA LEU A 43 -3.83 -13.60 -3.57
C LEU A 43 -4.76 -14.65 -4.20
N GLY A 44 -4.23 -15.49 -5.11
CA GLY A 44 -4.99 -16.49 -5.85
C GLY A 44 -5.87 -15.91 -6.98
N HIS A 45 -5.76 -14.61 -7.27
CA HIS A 45 -6.49 -13.94 -8.34
C HIS A 45 -5.72 -12.69 -8.81
N SER A 46 -5.93 -12.30 -10.07
CA SER A 46 -5.37 -11.06 -10.62
C SER A 46 -6.14 -9.84 -10.14
N ILE A 47 -5.44 -8.71 -10.03
CA ILE A 47 -6.04 -7.42 -9.73
C ILE A 47 -5.97 -6.54 -10.97
N ASN A 48 -7.12 -5.95 -11.32
CA ASN A 48 -7.23 -4.93 -12.36
C ASN A 48 -7.55 -3.60 -11.70
N PHE A 49 -6.57 -2.70 -11.59
CA PHE A 49 -6.80 -1.35 -11.07
C PHE A 49 -7.51 -0.50 -12.12
N VAL A 50 -8.67 0.05 -11.77
CA VAL A 50 -9.55 0.80 -12.70
C VAL A 50 -9.82 2.24 -12.28
N HIS A 51 -9.27 2.66 -11.14
CA HIS A 51 -9.48 3.98 -10.58
C HIS A 51 -8.24 4.42 -9.82
N ASP A 52 -7.79 5.64 -10.08
CA ASP A 52 -6.72 6.31 -9.35
C ASP A 52 -7.29 7.49 -8.56
N ASN A 53 -6.78 7.69 -7.34
CA ASN A 53 -7.19 8.78 -6.47
C ASN A 53 -5.95 9.38 -5.80
N GLU A 54 -5.93 10.70 -5.71
CA GLU A 54 -4.96 11.43 -4.90
C GLU A 54 -5.69 12.30 -3.87
N SER A 55 -5.18 12.34 -2.64
CA SER A 55 -5.72 13.19 -1.59
C SER A 55 -4.58 13.85 -0.83
N MET A 56 -4.76 15.13 -0.49
CA MET A 56 -3.91 15.87 0.42
C MET A 56 -4.62 16.02 1.76
N SER A 57 -3.87 15.84 2.84
CA SER A 57 -4.37 15.97 4.22
C SER A 57 -3.37 16.77 5.03
N SER A 58 -3.86 17.69 5.87
CA SER A 58 -3.05 18.35 6.88
C SER A 58 -2.77 17.41 8.07
N TYR A 59 -1.78 17.75 8.89
CA TYR A 59 -1.44 16.99 10.09
C TYR A 59 -2.66 16.80 11.00
N GLY A 60 -2.83 15.60 11.55
CA GLY A 60 -3.92 15.23 12.44
C GLY A 60 -5.22 14.80 11.75
N VAL A 61 -5.33 14.93 10.43
CA VAL A 61 -6.50 14.43 9.69
C VAL A 61 -6.47 12.91 9.62
N MET A 62 -7.58 12.28 10.01
CA MET A 62 -7.82 10.85 9.88
C MET A 62 -8.90 10.58 8.82
N ARG A 63 -8.67 9.62 7.92
CA ARG A 63 -9.64 9.17 6.92
C ARG A 63 -9.86 7.66 7.06
N GLY A 64 -11.06 7.25 7.41
CA GLY A 64 -11.41 5.83 7.59
C GLY A 64 -12.38 5.56 8.74
N LEU A 65 -12.68 4.29 9.03
CA LEU A 65 -12.33 3.10 8.24
C LEU A 65 -13.32 2.90 7.10
N HIS A 66 -12.80 2.76 5.88
CA HIS A 66 -13.62 2.60 4.68
C HIS A 66 -13.49 1.18 4.13
N TYR A 67 -14.63 0.57 3.83
CA TYR A 67 -14.72 -0.69 3.10
C TYR A 67 -15.92 -0.63 2.16
N GLN A 68 -15.91 -1.47 1.13
CA GLN A 68 -17.07 -1.71 0.29
C GLN A 68 -17.56 -3.14 0.53
N ARG A 69 -18.71 -3.52 -0.02
CA ARG A 69 -19.23 -4.89 0.11
C ARG A 69 -19.49 -5.47 -1.27
N MET A 70 -19.50 -6.80 -1.36
CA MET A 70 -19.97 -7.48 -2.56
C MET A 70 -21.32 -6.91 -3.02
N PRO A 71 -21.52 -6.71 -4.33
CA PRO A 71 -20.61 -7.07 -5.44
C PRO A 71 -19.54 -6.00 -5.78
N TYR A 72 -19.43 -4.92 -5.00
CA TYR A 72 -18.60 -3.74 -5.32
C TYR A 72 -17.33 -3.64 -4.48
N THR A 73 -16.71 -4.78 -4.19
CA THR A 73 -15.45 -4.84 -3.41
C THR A 73 -14.33 -4.17 -4.18
N GLN A 74 -13.42 -3.47 -3.48
CA GLN A 74 -12.30 -2.78 -4.13
C GLN A 74 -11.00 -3.06 -3.42
N SER A 75 -10.03 -3.56 -4.19
CA SER A 75 -8.62 -3.59 -3.80
C SER A 75 -8.03 -2.18 -3.91
N LYS A 76 -7.18 -1.80 -2.95
CA LYS A 76 -6.50 -0.50 -2.96
C LYS A 76 -5.00 -0.70 -2.96
N LEU A 77 -4.30 -0.04 -3.88
CA LEU A 77 -2.85 0.16 -3.83
C LEU A 77 -2.61 1.58 -3.32
N VAL A 78 -2.06 1.72 -2.12
CA VAL A 78 -1.96 3.02 -1.43
C VAL A 78 -0.49 3.42 -1.24
N ARG A 79 -0.12 4.63 -1.66
CA ARG A 79 1.21 5.23 -1.47
C ARG A 79 1.13 6.65 -0.91
N CYS A 80 2.18 7.11 -0.23
CA CYS A 80 2.34 8.50 0.15
C CYS A 80 3.34 9.17 -0.81
N VAL A 81 2.95 10.28 -1.44
CA VAL A 81 3.80 10.98 -2.42
C VAL A 81 4.71 12.01 -1.74
N LYS A 82 4.16 12.77 -0.78
CA LYS A 82 4.85 13.80 0.00
C LYS A 82 4.40 13.74 1.45
N GLY A 83 5.33 13.88 2.40
CA GLY A 83 5.06 13.79 3.84
C GLY A 83 4.99 12.36 4.35
N ALA A 84 4.17 12.09 5.37
CA ALA A 84 4.03 10.77 5.96
C ALA A 84 2.59 10.48 6.41
N VAL A 85 2.15 9.23 6.28
CA VAL A 85 0.85 8.73 6.71
C VAL A 85 1.02 7.39 7.41
N LEU A 86 0.43 7.25 8.61
CA LEU A 86 0.25 5.94 9.22
C LEU A 86 -0.97 5.26 8.59
N ASP A 87 -0.73 4.35 7.67
CA ASP A 87 -1.77 3.59 6.99
C ASP A 87 -2.13 2.34 7.79
N VAL A 88 -3.44 2.11 7.98
CA VAL A 88 -3.95 0.98 8.77
C VAL A 88 -4.94 0.17 7.93
N ALA A 89 -4.80 -1.15 7.97
CA ALA A 89 -5.73 -2.10 7.37
C ALA A 89 -6.21 -3.08 8.46
N VAL A 90 -7.53 -3.27 8.56
CA VAL A 90 -8.18 -4.06 9.62
C VAL A 90 -8.94 -5.22 9.01
N ASP A 91 -8.71 -6.44 9.49
CA ASP A 91 -9.46 -7.61 9.02
C ASP A 91 -10.89 -7.61 9.57
N ILE A 92 -11.84 -7.29 8.70
CA ILE A 92 -13.28 -7.27 9.03
C ILE A 92 -14.02 -8.48 8.45
N ARG A 93 -13.31 -9.50 7.95
CA ARG A 93 -13.93 -10.69 7.33
C ARG A 93 -14.42 -11.65 8.40
N LYS A 94 -15.74 -11.76 8.56
CA LYS A 94 -16.34 -12.69 9.51
C LYS A 94 -15.87 -14.12 9.23
N GLY A 95 -15.42 -14.82 10.27
CA GLY A 95 -14.88 -16.18 10.15
C GLY A 95 -13.39 -16.24 9.80
N SER A 96 -12.73 -15.11 9.54
CA SER A 96 -11.27 -15.07 9.40
C SER A 96 -10.59 -15.43 10.72
N PRO A 97 -9.50 -16.23 10.70
CA PRO A 97 -8.69 -16.48 11.90
C PRO A 97 -8.03 -15.21 12.45
N THR A 98 -7.91 -14.15 11.64
CA THR A 98 -7.35 -12.85 12.04
C THR A 98 -8.42 -11.77 12.19
N PHE A 99 -9.70 -12.13 12.30
CA PHE A 99 -10.80 -11.16 12.46
C PHE A 99 -10.56 -10.19 13.63
N GLY A 100 -10.69 -8.90 13.36
CA GLY A 100 -10.44 -7.81 14.32
C GLY A 100 -8.98 -7.43 14.50
N GLN A 101 -8.03 -8.18 13.92
CA GLN A 101 -6.62 -7.79 13.89
C GLN A 101 -6.37 -6.70 12.83
N HIS A 102 -5.26 -6.00 12.96
CA HIS A 102 -4.85 -4.97 12.01
C HIS A 102 -3.36 -5.06 11.69
N VAL A 103 -3.00 -4.48 10.55
CA VAL A 103 -1.62 -4.17 10.17
C VAL A 103 -1.53 -2.66 10.01
N SER A 104 -0.46 -2.09 10.56
CA SER A 104 -0.10 -0.69 10.37
C SER A 104 1.19 -0.57 9.55
N CYS A 105 1.23 0.37 8.62
CA CYS A 105 2.39 0.67 7.79
C CYS A 105 2.60 2.18 7.75
N LEU A 106 3.80 2.65 8.09
CA LEU A 106 4.17 4.04 7.85
C LEU A 106 4.52 4.21 6.38
N LEU A 107 3.67 4.91 5.64
CA LEU A 107 3.92 5.30 4.25
C LEU A 107 4.54 6.69 4.24
N THR A 108 5.71 6.82 3.64
CA THR A 108 6.43 8.09 3.54
C THR A 108 6.63 8.47 2.08
N GLY A 109 6.28 9.71 1.75
CA GLY A 109 6.73 10.38 0.55
C GLY A 109 8.13 10.95 0.70
N ARG A 110 8.67 11.52 -0.37
CA ARG A 110 9.94 12.25 -0.35
C ARG A 110 9.69 13.74 -0.51
N ASP A 111 10.49 14.56 0.15
CA ASP A 111 10.46 16.02 -0.02
C ASP A 111 11.41 16.49 -1.13
N GLU A 112 11.39 17.79 -1.42
CA GLU A 112 12.11 18.44 -2.53
C GLU A 112 13.63 18.41 -2.33
N GLU A 113 14.12 18.32 -1.10
CA GLU A 113 15.54 18.18 -0.75
C GLU A 113 16.04 16.72 -0.76
N GLY A 114 15.17 15.74 -1.03
CA GLY A 114 15.53 14.33 -0.96
C GLY A 114 15.93 13.88 0.44
N VAL A 115 15.57 14.66 1.47
CA VAL A 115 15.85 14.35 2.86
C VAL A 115 14.84 13.29 3.28
N LYS A 116 15.36 12.10 3.55
CA LYS A 116 14.61 11.06 4.25
C LYS A 116 14.05 11.66 5.54
N ILE A 117 12.73 11.79 5.66
CA ILE A 117 12.10 11.83 6.96
C ILE A 117 12.29 10.41 7.54
N ALA A 118 13.31 10.30 8.41
CA ALA A 118 13.78 9.13 9.16
C ALA A 118 14.56 8.04 8.37
N GLU A 119 15.76 7.77 8.87
CA GLU A 119 16.54 6.57 8.59
C GLU A 119 15.83 5.33 9.14
N GLU A 120 14.87 4.75 8.41
CA GLU A 120 14.58 3.29 8.40
C GLU A 120 13.40 2.81 7.53
N PHE A 121 12.55 3.67 6.94
CA PHE A 121 11.24 3.19 6.45
C PHE A 121 11.01 3.51 4.97
N ALA A 122 11.04 2.50 4.11
CA ALA A 122 10.67 2.62 2.69
C ALA A 122 9.57 1.61 2.36
N LYS A 123 8.33 1.92 2.72
CA LYS A 123 7.16 1.11 2.34
C LYS A 123 6.27 1.98 1.48
N GLU A 124 6.47 1.88 0.17
CA GLU A 124 5.88 2.82 -0.79
C GLU A 124 4.54 2.33 -1.33
N SER A 125 4.02 1.17 -0.92
CA SER A 125 2.72 0.65 -1.35
C SER A 125 2.11 -0.39 -0.40
N ALA A 126 0.81 -0.34 -0.13
CA ALA A 126 0.07 -1.43 0.54
C ALA A 126 -1.11 -1.88 -0.30
N ILE A 127 -1.30 -3.19 -0.47
CA ILE A 127 -2.53 -3.76 -1.02
C ILE A 127 -3.48 -4.08 0.11
N LYS A 128 -4.67 -3.48 0.09
CA LYS A 128 -5.77 -3.84 1.00
C LYS A 128 -6.82 -4.63 0.23
N ASN A 129 -6.85 -5.95 0.40
CA ASN A 129 -8.06 -6.73 0.16
C ASN A 129 -8.77 -6.92 1.50
N LEU A 130 -9.85 -6.18 1.69
CA LEU A 130 -10.74 -6.34 2.83
C LEU A 130 -12.13 -6.69 2.34
N LEU A 131 -12.24 -7.85 1.66
CA LEU A 131 -13.42 -8.72 1.57
C LEU A 131 -12.97 -10.15 1.28
#